data_AF-X1MAX4-F1
#
_entry.id   AF-X1MAX4-F1
#
_cell.length_a   1.000
_cell.length_b   1.000
_cell.length_c   1.000
_cell.angle_alpha   90.00
_cell.angle_beta   90.00
_cell.angle_gamma   90.00
#
_symmetry.space_group_name_H-M   'P 1'
#
loop_
_entity.id
_entity.type
_entity.pdbx_description
1 polymer ?
#
loop_
_entity_poly.entity_id
_entity_poly.type
_entity_poly.pdbx_seq_one_letter_code
_entity_poly.pdbx_strand_id
1 'polypeptide(L)'
;MVSIISAVDRTVRTNTATVSAIEEIAYVSEMGLRVSILTIDGKLLARWGNEGLDKESALFLAPHAIAVDSRGDLYVGEVSKTYAGVDKGSRVVQKFARKG
;
A
#
# COMPACT_ATOMS: atom_id res chain seq x y z
N MET A 1 6.78 -14.72 9.93
CA MET A 1 7.65 -14.54 8.75
C MET A 1 7.14 -13.31 8.02
N VAL A 2 7.96 -12.28 7.85
CA VAL A 2 7.61 -11.07 7.07
C VAL A 2 8.19 -11.28 5.68
N SER A 3 7.35 -11.35 4.65
CA SER A 3 7.80 -11.57 3.27
C SER A 3 7.56 -10.30 2.45
N ILE A 4 8.60 -9.52 2.21
CA ILE A 4 8.57 -8.41 1.25
C ILE A 4 8.82 -9.03 -0.13
N ILE A 5 7.83 -9.01 -1.02
CA ILE A 5 7.95 -9.58 -2.37
C ILE A 5 7.79 -8.45 -3.37
N SER A 6 8.89 -8.00 -3.98
CA SER A 6 8.80 -7.11 -5.13
C SER A 6 8.27 -7.89 -6.33
N ALA A 7 6.98 -7.75 -6.63
CA ALA A 7 6.36 -8.30 -7.83
C ALA A 7 6.30 -7.21 -8.92
N VAL A 8 6.94 -7.48 -10.05
CA VAL A 8 6.91 -6.62 -11.26
C VAL A 8 5.90 -7.22 -12.23
N ASP A 9 4.66 -6.71 -12.23
CA ASP A 9 3.68 -6.91 -13.31
C ASP A 9 3.69 -5.67 -14.23
N ARG A 10 3.64 -5.90 -15.55
CA ARG A 10 3.66 -4.86 -16.59
C ARG A 10 2.36 -4.06 -16.72
N THR A 11 1.31 -4.44 -15.99
CA THR A 11 -0.01 -3.79 -16.03
C THR A 11 -0.18 -2.68 -14.97
N VAL A 12 0.64 -2.70 -13.91
CA VAL A 12 0.61 -1.72 -12.81
C VAL A 12 1.97 -1.07 -12.67
N ARG A 13 2.07 0.26 -12.69
CA ARG A 13 3.31 0.95 -12.30
C ARG A 13 3.47 0.83 -10.77
N THR A 14 4.15 -0.23 -10.35
CA THR A 14 4.34 -0.60 -8.94
C THR A 14 5.60 0.04 -8.37
N ASN A 15 5.52 0.43 -7.10
CA ASN A 15 6.71 0.82 -6.32
C ASN A 15 7.23 -0.37 -5.51
N THR A 16 6.32 -1.07 -4.81
CA THR A 16 6.61 -2.26 -4.00
C THR A 16 5.32 -3.07 -3.80
N ALA A 17 5.44 -4.39 -3.69
CA ALA A 17 4.34 -5.28 -3.33
C ALA A 17 4.69 -6.11 -2.08
N THR A 18 3.67 -6.66 -1.42
CA THR A 18 3.80 -7.68 -0.38
C THR A 18 2.67 -8.68 -0.54
N VAL A 19 2.91 -9.94 -0.21
CA VAL A 19 1.88 -10.97 -0.20
C VAL A 19 1.55 -11.34 1.23
N SER A 20 0.26 -11.36 1.57
CA SER A 20 -0.21 -11.96 2.81
C SER A 20 -0.36 -13.46 2.58
N ALA A 21 0.60 -14.24 3.07
CA ALA A 21 0.59 -15.70 2.92
C ALA A 21 -0.58 -16.38 3.67
N ILE A 22 -1.20 -15.68 4.63
CA ILE A 22 -2.35 -16.19 5.40
C ILE A 22 -3.68 -16.06 4.66
N GLU A 23 -3.78 -15.15 3.69
CA GLU A 23 -5.04 -14.81 3.03
C GLU A 23 -4.99 -15.03 1.51
N GLU A 24 -3.85 -15.48 0.98
CA GLU A 24 -3.63 -15.63 -0.47
C GLU A 24 -3.95 -14.35 -1.28
N ILE A 25 -3.74 -13.19 -0.64
CA ILE A 25 -3.90 -11.86 -1.24
C ILE A 25 -2.57 -11.13 -1.34
N ALA A 26 -2.42 -10.34 -2.40
CA ALA A 26 -1.32 -9.43 -2.61
C ALA A 26 -1.78 -7.98 -2.34
N TYR A 27 -0.97 -7.25 -1.58
CA TYR A 27 -1.09 -5.80 -1.44
C TYR A 27 0.01 -5.11 -2.25
N VAL A 28 -0.38 -4.18 -3.10
CA VAL A 28 0.52 -3.52 -4.06
C VAL A 28 0.45 -2.02 -3.86
N SER A 29 1.58 -1.40 -3.52
CA SER A 29 1.70 0.05 -3.55
C SER A 29 1.93 0.53 -4.98
N GLU A 30 1.08 1.46 -5.43
CA GLU A 30 1.08 1.96 -6.80
C GLU A 30 1.49 3.43 -6.89
N MET A 31 2.08 3.82 -8.01
CA MET A 31 2.37 5.22 -8.32
C MET A 31 1.11 6.11 -8.42
N GLY A 32 -0.08 5.51 -8.50
CA GLY A 32 -1.37 6.21 -8.58
C GLY A 32 -1.95 6.62 -7.22
N LEU A 33 -1.12 6.93 -6.23
CA LEU A 33 -1.52 7.40 -4.88
C LEU A 33 -2.45 6.42 -4.15
N ARG A 34 -2.19 5.12 -4.30
CA ARG A 34 -3.10 4.08 -3.81
C ARG A 34 -2.39 2.78 -3.49
N VAL A 35 -3.11 1.93 -2.76
CA VAL A 35 -2.79 0.51 -2.58
C VAL A 35 -3.86 -0.31 -3.28
N SER A 36 -3.45 -1.25 -4.13
CA SER A 36 -4.35 -2.27 -4.68
C SER A 36 -4.27 -3.54 -3.85
N ILE A 37 -5.42 -4.19 -3.70
CA ILE A 37 -5.57 -5.49 -3.07
C ILE A 37 -5.99 -6.44 -4.18
N LEU A 38 -5.21 -7.49 -4.38
CA LEU A 38 -5.43 -8.48 -5.41
C LEU A 38 -5.46 -9.87 -4.80
N THR A 39 -6.11 -10.81 -5.47
CA THR A 39 -5.83 -12.23 -5.27
C THR A 39 -4.43 -12.58 -5.78
N ILE A 40 -3.88 -13.72 -5.37
CA ILE A 40 -2.55 -14.16 -5.81
C ILE A 40 -2.46 -14.47 -7.32
N ASP A 41 -3.59 -14.78 -7.97
CA ASP A 41 -3.71 -14.92 -9.42
C ASP A 41 -3.87 -13.56 -10.15
N GLY A 42 -3.79 -12.44 -9.43
CA GLY A 42 -3.75 -11.10 -10.01
C GLY A 42 -5.11 -10.45 -10.25
N LYS A 43 -6.22 -11.03 -9.77
CA LYS A 43 -7.53 -10.41 -9.85
C LYS A 43 -7.63 -9.27 -8.84
N LEU A 44 -7.95 -8.07 -9.31
CA LEU A 44 -8.20 -6.91 -8.44
C LEU A 44 -9.44 -7.14 -7.55
N LEU A 45 -9.27 -7.02 -6.25
CA LEU A 45 -10.33 -7.09 -5.24
C LEU A 45 -10.79 -5.69 -4.81
N ALA A 46 -9.84 -4.80 -4.53
CA ALA A 46 -10.12 -3.46 -4.05
C ALA A 46 -8.96 -2.49 -4.32
N ARG A 47 -9.25 -1.20 -4.18
CA ARG A 47 -8.26 -0.12 -4.16
C ARG A 47 -8.54 0.81 -2.99
N TRP A 48 -7.49 1.19 -2.28
CA TRP A 48 -7.54 2.16 -1.19
C TRP A 48 -6.72 3.40 -1.56
N GLY A 49 -7.33 4.57 -1.44
CA GLY A 49 -6.70 5.86 -1.75
C GLY A 49 -7.19 6.47 -3.06
N ASN A 50 -6.61 7.62 -3.42
CA ASN A 50 -6.95 8.42 -4.60
C ASN A 50 -8.42 8.91 -4.68
N GLU A 51 -9.13 8.94 -3.55
CA GLU A 51 -10.52 9.43 -3.46
C GLU A 51 -10.60 10.97 -3.29
N GLY A 52 -9.46 11.66 -3.12
CA GLY A 52 -9.36 13.12 -3.05
C GLY A 52 -8.25 13.65 -3.96
N LEU A 53 -8.50 14.78 -4.63
CA LEU A 53 -7.50 15.50 -5.44
C LEU A 53 -6.60 16.41 -4.58
N ASP A 54 -7.07 16.79 -3.38
CA ASP A 54 -6.27 17.56 -2.45
C ASP A 54 -5.24 16.67 -1.75
N LYS A 55 -4.02 17.20 -1.59
CA LYS A 55 -2.89 16.41 -1.10
C LYS A 55 -2.98 16.20 0.41
N GLU A 56 -3.68 17.08 1.10
CA GLU A 56 -3.75 17.18 2.54
C GLU A 56 -4.70 16.14 3.15
N SER A 57 -5.80 15.81 2.46
CA SER A 57 -6.78 14.79 2.87
C SER A 57 -6.51 13.42 2.24
N ALA A 58 -5.65 13.34 1.22
CA ALA A 58 -5.32 12.09 0.55
C ALA A 58 -4.84 11.01 1.54
N LEU A 59 -5.44 9.81 1.46
CA LEU A 59 -5.04 8.66 2.26
C LEU A 59 -3.57 8.32 2.04
N PHE A 60 -3.16 8.30 0.76
CA PHE A 60 -1.78 8.08 0.34
C PHE A 60 -1.33 9.19 -0.63
N LEU A 61 -0.08 9.59 -0.50
CA LEU A 61 0.62 10.54 -1.37
C LEU A 61 1.82 9.91 -2.08
N ALA A 62 2.46 8.92 -1.48
CA ALA A 62 3.60 8.24 -2.09
C ALA A 62 3.85 6.92 -1.35
N PRO A 63 2.93 5.94 -1.44
CA PRO A 63 3.13 4.66 -0.79
C PRO A 63 4.27 3.93 -1.50
N HIS A 64 5.31 3.59 -0.73
CA HIS A 64 6.55 3.01 -1.24
C HIS A 64 7.00 1.79 -0.45
N ALA A 65 6.56 1.64 0.79
CA ALA A 65 6.85 0.46 1.60
C ALA A 65 5.54 -0.16 2.05
N ILE A 66 5.47 -1.50 2.02
CA ILE A 66 4.30 -2.23 2.48
C ILE A 66 4.70 -3.54 3.16
N ALA A 67 4.07 -3.85 4.29
CA ALA A 67 4.32 -5.07 5.04
C ALA A 67 3.05 -5.54 5.75
N VAL A 68 2.93 -6.85 5.97
CA VAL A 68 1.82 -7.46 6.72
C VAL A 68 2.40 -8.19 7.93
N ASP A 69 1.77 -8.02 9.10
CA ASP A 69 2.17 -8.76 10.31
C ASP A 69 1.42 -10.11 10.45
N SER A 70 1.75 -10.89 11.47
CA SER A 70 1.13 -12.20 11.69
C SER A 70 -0.33 -12.16 12.10
N ARG A 71 -0.89 -10.98 12.40
CA ARG A 71 -2.33 -10.78 12.65
C ARG A 71 -3.09 -10.38 11.39
N GLY A 72 -2.39 -10.17 10.28
CA GLY A 72 -2.96 -9.62 9.05
C GLY A 72 -3.09 -8.11 9.07
N ASP A 73 -2.46 -7.40 10.01
CA ASP A 73 -2.44 -5.94 9.98
C ASP A 73 -1.50 -5.46 8.87
N LEU A 74 -1.94 -4.46 8.10
CA LEU A 74 -1.17 -3.88 7.00
C LEU A 74 -0.44 -2.62 7.46
N TYR A 75 0.82 -2.51 7.08
CA TYR A 75 1.67 -1.35 7.33
C TYR A 75 2.03 -0.74 5.99
N VAL A 76 1.78 0.57 5.83
CA VAL A 76 2.14 1.32 4.61
C VAL A 76 3.04 2.48 5.00
N GLY A 77 4.23 2.52 4.39
CA GLY A 77 5.20 3.61 4.54
C GLY A 77 5.22 4.50 3.29
N GLU A 78 5.30 5.80 3.50
CA GLU A 78 5.23 6.81 2.45
C GLU A 78 6.41 7.79 2.48
N VAL A 79 6.75 8.32 1.30
CA VAL A 79 7.78 9.37 1.12
C VAL A 79 7.15 10.71 0.72
N SER A 80 6.08 11.12 1.42
CA SER A 80 5.23 12.27 1.05
C SER A 80 5.98 13.60 0.96
N LYS A 81 6.98 13.83 1.82
CA LYS A 81 7.74 15.08 1.86
C LYS A 81 8.54 15.29 0.58
N THR A 82 9.26 14.26 0.13
CA THR A 82 10.08 14.32 -1.08
C THR A 82 9.24 14.30 -2.35
N TYR A 83 8.13 13.54 -2.37
CA TYR A 83 7.26 13.41 -3.54
C TYR A 83 6.32 14.60 -3.74
N ALA A 84 5.63 15.03 -2.68
CA ALA A 84 4.54 16.02 -2.76
C ALA A 84 4.84 17.34 -2.04
N GLY A 85 5.96 17.45 -1.31
CA GLY A 85 6.25 18.60 -0.45
C GLY A 85 5.44 18.64 0.85
N VAL A 86 4.70 17.57 1.16
CA VAL A 86 3.77 17.52 2.30
C VAL A 86 4.39 16.76 3.47
N ASP A 87 4.56 17.44 4.60
CA ASP A 87 5.00 16.84 5.85
C ASP A 87 3.79 16.23 6.58
N LYS A 88 3.68 14.90 6.53
CA LYS A 88 2.62 14.13 7.18
C LYS A 88 2.95 13.75 8.63
N GLY A 89 4.10 14.17 9.17
CA GLY A 89 4.55 13.79 10.50
C GLY A 89 4.57 12.27 10.69
N SER A 90 4.02 11.77 11.80
CA SER A 90 3.94 10.33 12.08
C SER A 90 3.05 9.55 11.10
N ARG A 91 2.19 10.22 10.33
CA ARG A 91 1.30 9.58 9.35
C ARG A 91 2.04 9.07 8.10
N VAL A 92 3.35 9.29 7.99
CA VAL A 92 4.18 8.67 6.93
C VAL A 92 4.31 7.16 7.08
N VAL A 93 3.99 6.60 8.25
CA VAL A 93 3.79 5.16 8.43
C VAL A 93 2.40 4.94 9.03
N GLN A 94 1.53 4.27 8.28
CA GLN A 94 0.15 4.02 8.67
C GLN A 94 -0.05 2.52 8.91
N LYS A 95 -0.66 2.18 10.05
CA LYS A 95 -1.12 0.84 10.36
C LYS A 95 -2.63 0.74 10.09
N PHE A 96 -3.04 -0.22 9.26
CA PHE A 96 -4.42 -0.60 9.03
C PHE A 96 -4.68 -1.91 9.76
N ALA A 97 -5.36 -1.81 10.90
CA ALA A 97 -5.68 -2.96 11.72
C ALA A 97 -6.84 -3.74 11.10
N ARG A 98 -6.70 -5.07 11.05
CA ARG A 98 -7.80 -5.94 10.63
C ARG A 98 -8.88 -5.93 11.72
N LYS A 99 -10.13 -5.64 11.34
CA LYS A 99 -11.28 -5.94 12.20
C LYS A 99 -11.64 -7.41 11.98
N GLY A 100 -11.68 -8.16 13.09
CA GLY A 100 -12.21 -9.52 13.13
C GLY A 100 -13.72 -9.56 12.93
#